data_AF-A0A7X0L449-F1
#
_entry.id   AF-A0A7X0L449-F1
#
_cell.length_a   1.000
_cell.length_b   1.000
_cell.length_c   1.000
_cell.angle_alpha   90.00
_cell.angle_beta   90.00
_cell.angle_gamma   90.00
#
_symmetry.space_group_name_H-M   'P 1'
#
loop_
_entity.id
_entity.type
_entity.pdbx_description
1 polymer ?
#
loop_
_entity_poly.entity_id
_entity_poly.type
_entity_poly.pdbx_seq_one_letter_code
_entity_poly.pdbx_strand_id
1 'polypeptide(L)'
;MSAHIGLISVAPIPSVQQLADLQNERVAKGSIADIFGRSTITSGGRVAYKVPALATSSAEHVVASHVVTSHQMFIGSLVQRAIAPALRSISEEDWIRKELLDELARRSPAVPPGREAIFALGHAAGFDWDFVTSSHLLIPQIENLICFHLKSREVATTSIDPDGTEAEKTFGPLLDLAKEHGVFDEDIEFAFRATLVDPRGSNLRNDLLHRLCDSSSANGAAGVYIWWLALYLVLVPFWTRSKNRQMMTAQRAARLKRRRPEQLTLKANRVGPQWEGVRALVAPLDLFLSRLLNQQLMQSLAHRSQHQNAREGVPHFSCGSRASRA
;
A
#
# COMPACT_ATOMS: atom_id res chain seq x y z
N MET A 1 14.25 10.77 9.82
CA MET A 1 12.97 11.28 9.24
C MET A 1 12.86 11.21 7.71
N SER A 2 13.95 11.28 6.92
CA SER A 2 13.92 11.03 5.46
C SER A 2 13.61 9.57 5.08
N ALA A 3 13.99 8.60 5.92
CA ALA A 3 13.78 7.17 5.68
C ALA A 3 12.29 6.76 5.76
N HIS A 4 11.52 7.35 6.68
CA HIS A 4 10.09 7.02 6.90
C HIS A 4 9.20 7.39 5.71
N ILE A 5 9.61 8.36 4.89
CA ILE A 5 8.86 8.82 3.72
C ILE A 5 9.18 7.98 2.48
N GLY A 6 10.39 7.41 2.44
CA GLY A 6 10.73 6.32 1.53
C GLY A 6 9.71 5.19 1.69
N LEU A 7 9.48 4.70 2.92
CA LEU A 7 8.60 3.54 3.15
C LEU A 7 7.19 3.66 2.56
N ILE A 8 6.56 4.84 2.61
CA ILE A 8 5.22 5.09 2.03
C ILE A 8 5.27 5.20 0.50
N SER A 9 6.34 5.77 -0.05
CA SER A 9 6.50 6.02 -1.50
C SER A 9 7.18 4.88 -2.26
N VAL A 10 7.79 3.93 -1.54
CA VAL A 10 8.56 2.79 -2.05
C VAL A 10 7.66 1.65 -2.55
N ALA A 11 6.40 1.59 -2.12
CA ALA A 11 5.53 0.44 -2.36
C ALA A 11 4.16 0.85 -2.93
N PRO A 12 3.90 0.62 -4.24
CA PRO A 12 2.56 0.82 -4.78
C PRO A 12 1.60 -0.26 -4.30
N ILE A 13 0.37 0.12 -3.96
CA ILE A 13 -0.72 -0.82 -3.75
C ILE A 13 -1.07 -1.43 -5.11
N PRO A 14 -1.13 -2.77 -5.24
CA PRO A 14 -1.41 -3.40 -6.53
C PRO A 14 -2.83 -3.08 -6.99
N SER A 15 -2.96 -2.69 -8.26
CA SER A 15 -4.27 -2.40 -8.84
C SER A 15 -5.06 -3.68 -9.08
N VAL A 16 -6.24 -3.78 -8.48
CA VAL A 16 -7.12 -4.94 -8.64
C VAL A 16 -7.59 -5.07 -10.09
N GLN A 17 -7.87 -3.94 -10.76
CA GLN A 17 -8.27 -3.92 -12.16
C GLN A 17 -7.16 -4.47 -13.05
N GLN A 18 -5.92 -4.01 -12.86
CA GLN A 18 -4.79 -4.51 -13.66
C GLN A 18 -4.56 -6.02 -13.43
N LEU A 19 -4.70 -6.48 -12.18
CA LEU A 19 -4.62 -7.91 -11.89
C LEU A 19 -5.76 -8.69 -12.59
N ALA A 20 -6.99 -8.16 -12.57
CA ALA A 20 -8.13 -8.77 -13.24
C ALA A 20 -7.92 -8.85 -14.76
N ASP A 21 -7.46 -7.76 -15.39
CA ASP A 21 -7.18 -7.71 -16.83
C ASP A 21 -6.12 -8.75 -17.22
N LEU A 22 -5.03 -8.84 -16.45
CA LEU A 22 -3.98 -9.84 -16.65
C LEU A 22 -4.50 -11.27 -16.51
N GLN A 23 -5.37 -11.54 -15.53
CA GLN A 23 -5.94 -12.88 -15.34
C GLN A 23 -6.97 -13.23 -16.39
N ASN A 24 -7.77 -12.26 -16.85
CA ASN A 24 -8.69 -12.44 -17.98
C ASN A 24 -7.92 -12.80 -19.25
N GLU A 25 -6.83 -12.08 -19.54
CA GLU A 25 -5.97 -12.40 -20.68
C GLU A 25 -5.32 -13.78 -20.56
N ARG A 26 -4.84 -14.14 -19.36
CA ARG A 26 -4.24 -15.45 -19.08
C ARG A 26 -5.24 -16.59 -19.30
N VAL A 27 -6.46 -16.46 -18.79
CA VAL A 27 -7.53 -17.46 -18.95
C VAL A 27 -7.95 -17.56 -20.42
N ALA A 28 -8.06 -16.44 -21.13
CA ALA A 28 -8.40 -16.42 -22.55
C ALA A 28 -7.33 -17.10 -23.44
N LYS A 29 -6.05 -16.93 -23.12
CA LYS A 29 -4.94 -17.61 -23.82
C LYS A 29 -4.83 -19.11 -23.48
N GLY A 30 -5.47 -19.53 -22.39
CA GLY A 30 -5.40 -20.89 -21.87
C GLY A 30 -4.10 -21.15 -21.10
N SER A 31 -4.22 -21.88 -19.99
CA SER A 31 -3.09 -22.34 -19.19
C SER A 31 -3.32 -23.77 -18.73
N ILE A 32 -2.25 -24.57 -18.70
CA ILE A 32 -2.29 -25.94 -18.16
C ILE A 32 -2.79 -25.94 -16.71
N ALA A 33 -2.47 -24.89 -15.94
CA ALA A 33 -2.91 -24.75 -14.56
C ALA A 33 -4.44 -24.60 -14.41
N ASP A 34 -5.16 -24.18 -15.46
CA ASP A 34 -6.61 -23.96 -15.44
C ASP A 34 -7.40 -25.20 -15.89
N ILE A 35 -6.71 -26.21 -16.45
CA ILE A 35 -7.29 -27.51 -16.84
C ILE A 35 -7.68 -28.33 -15.61
N PHE A 36 -6.93 -28.19 -14.52
CA PHE A 36 -7.14 -28.95 -13.30
C PHE A 36 -7.71 -28.07 -12.20
N GLY A 37 -8.61 -28.65 -11.40
CA GLY A 37 -9.02 -28.03 -10.15
C GLY A 37 -7.86 -27.97 -9.17
N ARG A 38 -7.81 -26.92 -8.36
CA ARG A 38 -6.83 -26.70 -7.30
C ARG A 38 -7.51 -26.68 -5.95
N SER A 39 -6.81 -27.15 -4.93
CA SER A 39 -7.23 -27.01 -3.55
C SER A 39 -6.10 -26.38 -2.74
N THR A 40 -6.43 -25.37 -1.96
CA THR A 40 -5.51 -24.75 -1.00
C THR A 40 -5.68 -25.46 0.33
N ILE A 41 -4.57 -25.92 0.90
CA ILE A 41 -4.55 -26.64 2.17
C ILE A 41 -3.96 -25.69 3.22
N THR A 42 -4.65 -25.57 4.37
CA THR A 42 -4.19 -24.82 5.55
C THR A 42 -2.96 -25.48 6.19
N SER A 43 -2.23 -24.74 7.03
CA SER A 43 -1.14 -25.28 7.87
C SER A 43 -1.57 -26.49 8.70
N GLY A 44 -2.84 -26.53 9.15
CA GLY A 44 -3.44 -27.65 9.88
C GLY A 44 -3.92 -28.82 9.01
N GLY A 45 -3.56 -28.87 7.72
CA GLY A 45 -3.88 -29.98 6.81
C GLY A 45 -5.33 -30.02 6.31
N ARG A 46 -6.16 -29.04 6.67
CA ARG A 46 -7.56 -28.92 6.18
C ARG A 46 -7.59 -28.21 4.83
N VAL A 47 -8.49 -28.62 3.94
CA VAL A 47 -8.75 -27.88 2.70
C VAL A 47 -9.42 -26.55 3.06
N ALA A 48 -8.71 -25.44 2.84
CA ALA A 48 -9.21 -24.08 3.04
C ALA A 48 -10.25 -23.71 1.98
N TYR A 49 -9.93 -24.02 0.73
CA TYR A 49 -10.77 -23.67 -0.41
C TYR A 49 -10.42 -24.52 -1.65
N LYS A 50 -11.36 -24.62 -2.59
CA LYS A 50 -11.18 -25.31 -3.87
C LYS A 50 -11.51 -24.37 -5.03
N VAL A 51 -10.56 -24.20 -5.94
CA VAL A 51 -10.77 -23.60 -7.25
C VAL A 51 -11.10 -24.74 -8.22
N PRO A 52 -12.32 -24.88 -8.73
CA PRO A 52 -12.64 -25.88 -9.74
C PRO A 52 -11.86 -25.63 -11.05
N ALA A 53 -11.78 -26.66 -11.90
CA ALA A 53 -11.22 -26.51 -13.24
C ALA A 53 -12.07 -25.53 -14.06
N LEU A 54 -11.46 -24.86 -15.04
CA LEU A 54 -12.18 -23.93 -15.91
C LEU A 54 -13.32 -24.62 -16.67
N ALA A 55 -13.14 -25.90 -17.04
CA ALA A 55 -14.17 -26.69 -17.71
C ALA A 55 -15.41 -26.96 -16.83
N THR A 56 -15.30 -26.83 -15.50
CA THR A 56 -16.37 -27.18 -14.54
C THR A 56 -16.88 -25.98 -13.75
N SER A 57 -16.49 -24.75 -14.13
CA SER A 57 -16.88 -23.52 -13.43
C SER A 57 -16.98 -22.34 -14.39
N SER A 58 -17.42 -21.18 -13.89
CA SER A 58 -17.39 -19.96 -14.68
C SER A 58 -15.98 -19.40 -14.76
N ALA A 59 -15.65 -18.81 -15.92
CA ALA A 59 -14.39 -18.11 -16.10
C ALA A 59 -14.19 -17.01 -15.06
N GLU A 60 -15.27 -16.31 -14.70
CA GLU A 60 -15.28 -15.27 -13.66
C GLU A 60 -14.80 -15.80 -12.30
N HIS A 61 -15.29 -16.95 -11.86
CA HIS A 61 -14.92 -17.52 -10.57
C HIS A 61 -13.45 -17.97 -10.52
N VAL A 62 -12.95 -18.52 -11.64
CA VAL A 62 -11.54 -18.89 -11.82
C VAL A 62 -10.66 -17.64 -11.82
N VAL A 63 -11.02 -16.62 -12.60
CA VAL A 63 -10.32 -15.33 -12.66
C VAL A 63 -10.26 -14.68 -11.28
N ALA A 64 -11.37 -14.56 -10.56
CA ALA A 64 -11.41 -13.97 -9.23
C ALA A 64 -10.44 -14.67 -8.26
N SER A 65 -10.34 -16.00 -8.35
CA SER A 65 -9.40 -16.78 -7.53
C SER A 65 -7.94 -16.53 -7.92
N HIS A 66 -7.66 -16.36 -9.21
CA HIS A 66 -6.32 -16.01 -9.70
C HIS A 66 -5.91 -14.58 -9.36
N VAL A 67 -6.85 -13.64 -9.32
CA VAL A 67 -6.58 -12.26 -8.89
C VAL A 67 -6.13 -12.24 -7.43
N VAL A 68 -6.82 -12.95 -6.53
CA VAL A 68 -6.44 -13.05 -5.12
C VAL A 68 -5.07 -13.72 -4.95
N THR A 69 -4.81 -14.83 -5.63
CA THR A 69 -3.50 -15.51 -5.52
C THR A 69 -2.36 -14.70 -6.14
N SER A 70 -2.60 -13.97 -7.23
CA SER A 70 -1.63 -13.06 -7.83
C SER A 70 -1.31 -11.89 -6.90
N HIS A 71 -2.32 -11.35 -6.21
CA HIS A 71 -2.12 -10.35 -5.17
C HIS A 71 -1.20 -10.88 -4.06
N GLN A 72 -1.41 -12.11 -3.58
CA GLN A 72 -0.54 -12.72 -2.57
C GLN A 72 0.92 -12.84 -3.02
N MET A 73 1.16 -13.25 -4.28
CA MET A 73 2.51 -13.28 -4.85
C MET A 73 3.13 -11.88 -4.95
N PHE A 74 2.32 -10.89 -5.33
CA PHE A 74 2.74 -9.51 -5.44
C PHE A 74 3.15 -8.94 -4.07
N ILE A 75 2.33 -9.09 -3.03
CA ILE A 75 2.68 -8.58 -1.69
C ILE A 75 3.91 -9.30 -1.13
N GLY A 76 4.08 -10.60 -1.38
CA GLY A 76 5.29 -11.34 -1.01
C GLY A 76 6.54 -10.73 -1.63
N SER A 77 6.47 -10.44 -2.93
CA SER A 77 7.56 -9.78 -3.67
C SER A 77 7.80 -8.34 -3.18
N LEU A 78 6.73 -7.59 -2.95
CA LEU A 78 6.77 -6.19 -2.48
C LEU A 78 7.42 -6.09 -1.11
N VAL A 79 7.06 -7.00 -0.20
CA VAL A 79 7.65 -7.06 1.13
C VAL A 79 9.14 -7.33 1.05
N GLN A 80 9.54 -8.39 0.33
CA GLN A 80 10.96 -8.78 0.25
C GLN A 80 11.83 -7.74 -0.47
N ARG A 81 11.29 -7.09 -1.51
CA ARG A 81 12.07 -6.18 -2.36
C ARG A 81 12.06 -4.73 -1.92
N ALA A 82 11.06 -4.33 -1.13
CA ALA A 82 10.80 -2.92 -0.85
C ALA A 82 10.54 -2.65 0.64
N ILE A 83 9.48 -3.22 1.21
CA ILE A 83 9.04 -2.87 2.57
C ILE A 83 10.04 -3.34 3.63
N ALA A 84 10.45 -4.61 3.60
CA ALA A 84 11.37 -5.18 4.58
C ALA A 84 12.78 -4.54 4.53
N PRO A 85 13.40 -4.32 3.34
CA PRO A 85 14.65 -3.57 3.26
C PRO A 85 14.52 -2.14 3.80
N ALA A 86 13.46 -1.41 3.44
CA ALA A 86 13.25 -0.04 3.91
C ALA A 86 13.04 0.02 5.43
N LEU A 87 12.29 -0.94 5.98
CA LEU A 87 12.12 -1.09 7.43
C LEU A 87 13.46 -1.33 8.12
N ARG A 88 14.30 -2.22 7.56
CA ARG A 88 15.63 -2.51 8.13
C ARG A 88 16.52 -1.27 8.17
N SER A 89 16.59 -0.52 7.06
CA SER A 89 17.34 0.74 7.01
C SER A 89 16.82 1.76 8.02
N ILE A 90 15.50 1.85 8.19
CA ILE A 90 14.90 2.72 9.22
C ILE A 90 15.32 2.28 10.63
N SER A 91 15.20 0.99 10.95
CA SER A 91 15.55 0.47 12.29
C SER A 91 17.04 0.63 12.62
N GLU A 92 17.91 0.64 11.61
CA GLU A 92 19.37 0.84 11.77
C GLU A 92 19.76 2.32 11.94
N GLU A 93 19.04 3.24 11.29
CA GLU A 93 19.40 4.66 11.22
C GLU A 93 18.62 5.57 12.18
N ASP A 94 17.36 5.23 12.50
CA ASP A 94 16.41 6.10 13.19
C ASP A 94 15.65 5.34 14.28
N TRP A 95 15.76 5.80 15.54
CA TRP A 95 14.85 5.34 16.60
C TRP A 95 13.50 6.03 16.46
N ILE A 96 12.50 5.35 15.87
CA ILE A 96 11.15 5.88 15.83
C ILE A 96 10.55 5.86 17.23
N ARG A 97 10.47 7.05 17.82
CA ARG A 97 9.81 7.26 19.09
C ARG A 97 8.30 7.03 18.96
N LYS A 98 7.74 6.27 19.91
CA LYS A 98 6.30 6.02 20.00
C LYS A 98 5.50 7.33 20.05
N GLU A 99 6.03 8.37 20.70
CA GLU A 99 5.39 9.69 20.81
C GLU A 99 5.16 10.33 19.44
N LEU A 100 6.08 10.09 18.48
CA LEU A 100 5.91 10.56 17.11
C LEU A 100 4.77 9.81 16.40
N LEU A 101 4.73 8.48 16.53
CA LEU A 101 3.68 7.64 15.92
C LEU A 101 2.29 8.00 16.48
N ASP A 102 2.23 8.25 17.77
CA ASP A 102 1.04 8.67 18.49
C ASP A 102 0.56 10.07 18.05
N GLU A 103 1.47 11.01 17.83
CA GLU A 103 1.14 12.32 17.26
C GLU A 103 0.68 12.25 15.80
N LEU A 104 1.29 11.36 15.00
CA LEU A 104 0.86 11.10 13.63
C LEU A 104 -0.53 10.47 13.60
N ALA A 105 -0.82 9.53 14.50
CA ALA A 105 -2.14 8.93 14.62
C ALA A 105 -3.20 9.98 15.02
N ARG A 106 -2.93 10.81 16.04
CA ARG A 106 -3.82 11.91 16.48
C ARG A 106 -4.22 12.89 15.39
N ARG A 107 -3.28 13.19 14.48
CA ARG A 107 -3.53 14.17 13.43
C ARG A 107 -4.10 13.53 12.15
N SER A 108 -4.18 12.21 12.09
CA SER A 108 -4.68 11.50 10.93
C SER A 108 -6.21 11.45 10.95
N PRO A 109 -6.91 11.98 9.92
CA PRO A 109 -8.36 11.83 9.82
C PRO A 109 -8.79 10.37 9.57
N ALA A 110 -7.85 9.49 9.20
CA ALA A 110 -8.14 8.07 9.06
C ALA A 110 -8.37 7.40 10.42
N VAL A 111 -7.67 7.84 11.48
CA VAL A 111 -7.68 7.20 12.80
C VAL A 111 -8.89 7.67 13.61
N PRO A 112 -9.73 6.74 14.14
CA PRO A 112 -10.83 7.11 15.01
C PRO A 112 -10.34 7.75 16.32
N PRO A 113 -11.05 8.77 16.86
CA PRO A 113 -10.70 9.39 18.13
C PRO A 113 -10.61 8.38 19.29
N GLY A 114 -9.57 8.50 20.12
CA GLY A 114 -9.35 7.62 21.27
C GLY A 114 -8.66 6.28 20.93
N ARG A 115 -8.28 6.05 19.66
CA ARG A 115 -7.57 4.83 19.21
C ARG A 115 -6.09 5.06 18.89
N GLU A 116 -5.62 6.30 19.00
CA GLU A 116 -4.31 6.75 18.55
C GLU A 116 -3.17 5.97 19.20
N ALA A 117 -3.25 5.78 20.52
CA ALA A 117 -2.25 5.06 21.28
C ALA A 117 -2.12 3.59 20.84
N ILE A 118 -3.23 2.94 20.45
CA ILE A 118 -3.24 1.55 19.99
C ILE A 118 -2.59 1.46 18.60
N PHE A 119 -2.95 2.38 17.69
CA PHE A 119 -2.28 2.50 16.41
C PHE A 119 -0.77 2.75 16.59
N ALA A 120 -0.38 3.64 17.49
CA ALA A 120 1.03 3.92 17.74
C ALA A 120 1.79 2.71 18.28
N LEU A 121 1.21 1.96 19.22
CA LEU A 121 1.78 0.72 19.75
C LEU A 121 1.92 -0.35 18.68
N GLY A 122 0.88 -0.57 17.88
CA GLY A 122 0.90 -1.55 16.80
C GLY A 122 1.94 -1.22 15.73
N HIS A 123 2.11 0.06 15.39
CA HIS A 123 3.14 0.50 14.47
C HIS A 123 4.54 0.37 15.05
N ALA A 124 4.74 0.77 16.32
CA ALA A 124 6.02 0.64 17.01
C ALA A 124 6.49 -0.82 17.04
N ALA A 125 5.61 -1.76 17.38
CA ALA A 125 5.93 -3.19 17.37
C ALA A 125 6.44 -3.67 16.00
N GLY A 126 5.85 -3.21 14.89
CA GLY A 126 6.34 -3.57 13.56
C GLY A 126 7.70 -2.94 13.21
N PHE A 127 8.04 -1.76 13.75
CA PHE A 127 9.40 -1.20 13.62
C PHE A 127 10.45 -2.03 14.38
N ASP A 128 10.03 -2.72 15.44
CA ASP A 128 10.83 -3.67 16.21
C ASP A 128 10.78 -5.10 15.63
N TRP A 129 10.22 -5.28 14.43
CA TRP A 129 10.03 -6.59 13.77
C TRP A 129 9.12 -7.57 14.54
N ASP A 130 8.31 -7.07 15.48
CA ASP A 130 7.28 -7.84 16.18
C ASP A 130 5.92 -7.69 15.46
N PHE A 131 5.76 -8.41 14.35
CA PHE A 131 4.51 -8.40 13.60
C PHE A 131 3.41 -9.24 14.25
N VAL A 132 3.74 -10.09 15.23
CA VAL A 132 2.75 -10.78 16.05
C VAL A 132 1.99 -9.76 16.86
N THR A 133 2.68 -8.98 17.70
CA THR A 133 2.07 -7.91 18.50
C THR A 133 1.42 -6.86 17.60
N SER A 134 2.11 -6.46 16.54
CA SER A 134 1.58 -5.50 15.57
C SER A 134 0.23 -5.95 14.99
N SER A 135 0.12 -7.19 14.52
CA SER A 135 -1.10 -7.72 13.92
C SER A 135 -2.25 -7.81 14.93
N HIS A 136 -1.98 -8.26 16.16
CA HIS A 136 -2.98 -8.34 17.23
C HIS A 136 -3.52 -6.97 17.64
N LEU A 137 -2.72 -5.91 17.50
CA LEU A 137 -3.16 -4.54 17.77
C LEU A 137 -3.85 -3.90 16.57
N LEU A 138 -3.24 -3.93 15.39
CA LEU A 138 -3.67 -3.17 14.22
C LEU A 138 -4.88 -3.77 13.52
N ILE A 139 -5.02 -5.09 13.42
CA ILE A 139 -6.16 -5.71 12.70
C ILE A 139 -7.51 -5.32 13.34
N PRO A 140 -7.70 -5.41 14.67
CA PRO A 140 -8.92 -4.90 15.31
C PRO A 140 -9.12 -3.39 15.12
N GLN A 141 -8.04 -2.62 15.02
CA GLN A 141 -8.14 -1.18 14.77
C GLN A 141 -8.53 -0.86 13.33
N ILE A 142 -8.14 -1.67 12.34
CA ILE A 142 -8.60 -1.55 10.95
C ILE A 142 -10.11 -1.80 10.88
N GLU A 143 -10.60 -2.83 11.58
CA GLU A 143 -12.04 -3.10 11.71
C GLU A 143 -12.80 -1.92 12.34
N ASN A 144 -12.28 -1.37 13.44
CA ASN A 144 -12.87 -0.19 14.06
C ASN A 144 -12.82 1.06 13.15
N LEU A 145 -11.74 1.25 12.41
CA LEU A 145 -11.56 2.34 11.45
C LEU A 145 -12.63 2.28 10.36
N ILE A 146 -12.86 1.09 9.78
CA ILE A 146 -13.93 0.89 8.79
C ILE A 146 -15.30 1.23 9.39
N CYS A 147 -15.61 0.72 10.58
CA CYS A 147 -16.87 1.03 11.25
C CYS A 147 -17.05 2.54 11.48
N PHE A 148 -16.00 3.22 11.95
CA PHE A 148 -16.03 4.66 12.19
C PHE A 148 -16.36 5.45 10.91
N HIS A 149 -15.71 5.12 9.80
CA HIS A 149 -15.92 5.79 8.51
C HIS A 149 -17.26 5.43 7.85
N LEU A 150 -17.80 4.23 8.10
CA LEU A 150 -19.16 3.88 7.69
C LEU A 150 -20.21 4.66 8.50
N LYS A 151 -20.05 4.72 9.83
CA LYS A 151 -20.94 5.49 10.71
C LYS A 151 -20.91 6.99 10.39
N SER A 152 -19.76 7.54 10.02
CA SER A 152 -19.65 8.95 9.58
C SER A 152 -20.38 9.24 8.26
N ARG A 153 -20.81 8.19 7.53
CA ARG A 153 -21.61 8.24 6.31
C ARG A 153 -23.05 7.78 6.53
N GLU A 154 -23.48 7.70 7.80
CA GLU A 154 -24.83 7.25 8.19
C GLU A 154 -25.15 5.80 7.75
N VAL A 155 -24.13 4.97 7.55
CA VAL A 155 -24.28 3.56 7.19
C VAL A 155 -24.32 2.72 8.46
N ALA A 156 -25.38 1.91 8.61
CA ALA A 156 -25.52 1.00 9.74
C ALA A 156 -24.48 -0.13 9.67
N THR A 157 -23.70 -0.29 10.74
CA THR A 157 -22.70 -1.36 10.87
C THR A 157 -23.19 -2.54 11.70
N THR A 158 -24.42 -2.48 12.22
CA THR A 158 -25.06 -3.56 12.96
C THR A 158 -26.02 -4.36 12.08
N SER A 159 -26.29 -5.59 12.47
CA SER A 159 -27.41 -6.40 12.00
C SER A 159 -28.41 -6.53 13.15
N ILE A 160 -29.70 -6.42 12.82
CA ILE A 160 -30.78 -6.62 13.78
C ILE A 160 -31.28 -8.06 13.62
N ASP A 161 -31.20 -8.84 14.68
CA ASP A 161 -31.70 -10.20 14.72
C ASP A 161 -33.24 -10.21 14.91
N PRO A 162 -33.94 -11.32 14.58
CA PRO A 162 -35.39 -11.40 14.69
C PRO A 162 -35.95 -11.14 16.11
N ASP A 163 -35.12 -11.31 17.14
CA ASP A 163 -35.46 -11.03 18.54
C ASP A 163 -35.26 -9.55 18.95
N GLY A 164 -34.84 -8.70 18.01
CA GLY A 164 -34.58 -7.28 18.22
C GLY A 164 -33.21 -6.97 18.82
N THR A 165 -32.32 -7.96 18.96
CA THR A 165 -30.95 -7.71 19.38
C THR A 165 -30.10 -7.17 18.22
N GLU A 166 -29.13 -6.31 18.54
CA GLU A 166 -28.20 -5.76 17.57
C GLU A 166 -26.79 -6.30 17.78
N ALA A 167 -26.19 -6.81 16.72
CA ALA A 167 -24.79 -7.24 16.69
C ALA A 167 -24.02 -6.48 15.61
N GLU A 168 -22.79 -6.05 15.91
CA GLU A 168 -21.90 -5.49 14.90
C GLU A 168 -21.62 -6.52 13.81
N LYS A 169 -21.63 -6.07 12.55
CA LYS A 169 -21.35 -6.91 11.39
C LYS A 169 -19.92 -7.45 11.48
N THR A 170 -19.74 -8.66 10.96
CA THR A 170 -18.40 -9.26 10.87
C THR A 170 -17.54 -8.53 9.82
N PHE A 171 -16.23 -8.74 9.88
CA PHE A 171 -15.28 -7.97 9.08
C PHE A 171 -15.47 -8.07 7.55
N GLY A 172 -15.88 -9.24 7.03
CA GLY A 172 -16.19 -9.40 5.59
C GLY A 172 -17.34 -8.49 5.12
N PRO A 173 -18.54 -8.60 5.72
CA PRO A 173 -19.66 -7.68 5.46
C PRO A 173 -19.32 -6.19 5.66
N LEU A 174 -18.46 -5.86 6.63
CA LEU A 174 -17.99 -4.48 6.79
C LEU A 174 -17.16 -4.00 5.59
N LEU A 175 -16.32 -4.86 5.00
CA LEU A 175 -15.58 -4.54 3.78
C LEU A 175 -16.51 -4.39 2.57
N ASP A 176 -17.59 -5.18 2.50
CA ASP A 176 -18.60 -5.04 1.44
C ASP A 176 -19.26 -3.65 1.50
N LEU A 177 -19.70 -3.22 2.69
CA LEU A 177 -20.24 -1.88 2.92
C LEU A 177 -19.19 -0.79 2.65
N ALA A 178 -17.94 -1.02 3.06
CA ALA A 178 -16.84 -0.09 2.82
C ALA A 178 -16.61 0.15 1.32
N LYS A 179 -16.73 -0.92 0.51
CA LYS A 179 -16.68 -0.84 -0.96
C LYS A 179 -17.86 -0.04 -1.51
N GLU A 180 -19.09 -0.41 -1.12
CA GLU A 180 -20.33 0.20 -1.61
C GLU A 180 -20.39 1.70 -1.33
N HIS A 181 -19.93 2.12 -0.16
CA HIS A 181 -20.03 3.51 0.30
C HIS A 181 -18.73 4.33 0.15
N GLY A 182 -17.76 3.82 -0.62
CA GLY A 182 -16.53 4.56 -0.94
C GLY A 182 -15.76 4.99 0.31
N VAL A 183 -15.61 4.07 1.27
CA VAL A 183 -14.72 4.30 2.42
C VAL A 183 -13.26 4.28 1.98
N PHE A 184 -12.93 3.39 1.04
CA PHE A 184 -11.61 3.29 0.43
C PHE A 184 -11.71 3.24 -1.09
N ASP A 185 -10.59 3.51 -1.75
CA ASP A 185 -10.40 3.14 -3.15
C ASP A 185 -10.42 1.61 -3.29
N GLU A 186 -10.80 1.13 -4.47
CA GLU A 186 -11.02 -0.31 -4.72
C GLU A 186 -9.77 -1.16 -4.44
N ASP A 187 -8.59 -0.64 -4.73
CA ASP A 187 -7.32 -1.34 -4.50
C ASP A 187 -7.01 -1.56 -3.01
N ILE A 188 -7.36 -0.59 -2.16
CA ILE A 188 -7.15 -0.70 -0.70
C ILE A 188 -8.15 -1.68 -0.10
N GLU A 189 -9.42 -1.58 -0.50
CA GLU A 189 -10.46 -2.51 -0.07
C GLU A 189 -10.09 -3.95 -0.45
N PHE A 190 -9.70 -4.15 -1.72
CA PHE A 190 -9.26 -5.45 -2.21
C PHE A 190 -8.02 -5.96 -1.46
N ALA A 191 -7.05 -5.10 -1.15
CA ALA A 191 -5.87 -5.46 -0.37
C ALA A 191 -6.24 -5.97 1.04
N PHE A 192 -7.18 -5.31 1.72
CA PHE A 192 -7.69 -5.79 3.00
C PHE A 192 -8.43 -7.11 2.86
N ARG A 193 -9.33 -7.22 1.88
CA ARG A 193 -10.11 -8.44 1.63
C ARG A 193 -9.19 -9.64 1.38
N ALA A 194 -8.30 -9.51 0.39
CA ALA A 194 -7.40 -10.58 -0.02
C ALA A 194 -6.42 -10.98 1.08
N THR A 195 -5.99 -10.05 1.93
CA THR A 195 -4.97 -10.34 2.94
C THR A 195 -5.57 -10.80 4.27
N LEU A 196 -6.71 -10.25 4.69
CA LEU A 196 -7.28 -10.48 6.02
C LEU A 196 -8.40 -11.53 6.05
N VAL A 197 -9.25 -11.59 5.03
CA VAL A 197 -10.55 -12.31 5.11
C VAL A 197 -10.71 -13.43 4.08
N ASP A 198 -10.20 -13.23 2.87
CA ASP A 198 -10.43 -14.18 1.79
C ASP A 198 -9.62 -15.47 2.02
N PRO A 199 -10.27 -16.65 2.12
CA PRO A 199 -9.57 -17.93 2.32
C PRO A 199 -8.72 -18.36 1.13
N ARG A 200 -8.88 -17.72 -0.04
CA ARG A 200 -7.98 -17.90 -1.20
C ARG A 200 -6.70 -17.11 -1.06
N GLY A 201 -6.70 -16.09 -0.20
CA GLY A 201 -5.56 -15.26 0.11
C GLY A 201 -4.88 -15.69 1.42
N SER A 202 -4.31 -14.72 2.14
CA SER A 202 -3.61 -15.01 3.40
C SER A 202 -4.55 -15.30 4.57
N ASN A 203 -5.81 -14.86 4.51
CA ASN A 203 -6.81 -15.11 5.56
C ASN A 203 -6.34 -14.70 6.98
N LEU A 204 -5.42 -13.73 7.08
CA LEU A 204 -4.60 -13.51 8.27
C LEU A 204 -5.45 -13.21 9.52
N ARG A 205 -6.53 -12.44 9.37
CA ARG A 205 -7.41 -12.08 10.51
C ARG A 205 -8.12 -13.31 11.06
N ASN A 206 -8.62 -14.18 10.18
CA ASN A 206 -9.31 -15.38 10.60
C ASN A 206 -8.34 -16.40 11.20
N ASP A 207 -7.16 -16.57 10.61
CA ASP A 207 -6.14 -17.49 11.14
C ASP A 207 -5.62 -17.02 12.51
N LEU A 208 -5.48 -15.70 12.72
CA LEU A 208 -5.11 -15.10 14.01
C LEU A 208 -6.16 -15.39 15.09
N LEU A 209 -7.46 -15.24 14.77
CA LEU A 209 -8.54 -15.48 15.74
C LEU A 209 -8.87 -16.96 15.98
N HIS A 210 -8.67 -17.81 14.97
CA HIS A 210 -8.96 -19.25 15.03
C HIS A 210 -7.74 -20.10 15.40
N ARG A 211 -6.68 -19.48 15.94
CA ARG A 211 -5.48 -20.14 16.50
C ARG A 211 -4.64 -20.90 15.47
N LEU A 212 -4.73 -20.54 14.20
CA LEU A 212 -3.94 -21.13 13.11
C LEU A 212 -2.72 -20.29 12.73
N CYS A 213 -2.67 -19.04 13.19
CA CYS A 213 -1.53 -18.14 13.01
C CYS A 213 -0.47 -18.43 14.07
N ASP A 214 0.64 -19.04 13.66
CA ASP A 214 1.84 -19.11 14.49
C ASP A 214 2.70 -17.85 14.30
N SER A 215 3.79 -17.73 15.06
CA SER A 215 4.72 -16.60 14.95
C SER A 215 5.35 -16.49 13.55
N SER A 216 5.47 -17.57 12.79
CA SER A 216 6.02 -17.54 11.43
C SER A 216 5.01 -16.95 10.45
N SER A 217 3.72 -17.27 10.59
CA SER A 217 2.63 -16.73 9.77
C SER A 217 2.47 -15.23 9.97
N ALA A 218 2.44 -14.76 11.23
CA ALA A 218 2.31 -13.35 11.55
C ALA A 218 3.53 -12.52 11.12
N ASN A 219 4.73 -13.08 11.22
CA ASN A 219 5.95 -12.44 10.70
C ASN A 219 6.18 -12.65 9.20
N GLY A 220 5.26 -13.34 8.52
CA GLY A 220 5.26 -13.52 7.08
C GLY A 220 4.86 -12.26 6.32
N ALA A 221 4.90 -12.33 4.99
CA ALA A 221 4.63 -11.19 4.12
C ALA A 221 3.27 -10.52 4.40
N ALA A 222 2.25 -11.30 4.77
CA ALA A 222 0.92 -10.77 5.09
C ALA A 222 0.94 -9.81 6.28
N GLY A 223 1.58 -10.19 7.40
CA GLY A 223 1.64 -9.34 8.59
C GLY A 223 2.48 -8.09 8.36
N VAL A 224 3.63 -8.22 7.69
CA VAL A 224 4.47 -7.08 7.29
C VAL A 224 3.69 -6.12 6.38
N TYR A 225 2.96 -6.66 5.41
CA TYR A 225 2.17 -5.86 4.47
C TYR A 225 1.00 -5.15 5.16
N ILE A 226 0.29 -5.80 6.08
CA ILE A 226 -0.82 -5.18 6.83
C ILE A 226 -0.32 -4.09 7.78
N TRP A 227 0.80 -4.29 8.45
CA TRP A 227 1.45 -3.24 9.23
C TRP A 227 1.78 -2.03 8.36
N TRP A 228 2.39 -2.27 7.19
CA TRP A 228 2.73 -1.20 6.25
C TRP A 228 1.49 -0.50 5.70
N LEU A 229 0.43 -1.24 5.36
CA LEU A 229 -0.81 -0.69 4.80
C LEU A 229 -1.56 0.16 5.86
N ALA A 230 -1.57 -0.28 7.12
CA ALA A 230 -2.07 0.53 8.23
C ALA A 230 -1.28 1.83 8.37
N LEU A 231 0.05 1.77 8.25
CA LEU A 231 0.91 2.95 8.32
C LEU A 231 0.64 3.90 7.14
N TYR A 232 0.46 3.34 5.95
CA TYR A 232 0.07 4.08 4.75
C TYR A 232 -1.24 4.85 5.00
N LEU A 233 -2.28 4.21 5.55
CA LEU A 233 -3.55 4.88 5.87
C LEU A 233 -3.37 6.03 6.86
N VAL A 234 -2.55 5.84 7.90
CA VAL A 234 -2.28 6.90 8.87
C VAL A 234 -1.59 8.09 8.20
N LEU A 235 -0.64 7.85 7.29
CA LEU A 235 0.26 8.88 6.78
C LEU A 235 -0.21 9.58 5.49
N VAL A 236 -1.00 8.93 4.64
CA VAL A 236 -1.46 9.48 3.35
C VAL A 236 -2.21 10.81 3.47
N PRO A 237 -3.13 11.02 4.43
CA PRO A 237 -3.81 12.30 4.57
C PRO A 237 -2.86 13.49 4.78
N PHE A 238 -1.70 13.26 5.43
CA PHE A 238 -0.66 14.28 5.59
C PHE A 238 0.03 14.61 4.26
N TRP A 239 0.28 13.60 3.44
CA TRP A 239 0.92 13.75 2.13
C TRP A 239 0.05 14.52 1.16
N THR A 240 -1.23 14.16 1.04
CA THR A 240 -2.20 14.85 0.17
C THR A 240 -2.37 16.32 0.60
N ARG A 241 -2.39 16.59 1.91
CA ARG A 241 -2.47 17.96 2.44
C ARG A 241 -1.20 18.77 2.17
N SER A 242 -0.02 18.16 2.26
CA SER A 242 1.27 18.81 1.96
C SER A 242 1.37 19.21 0.49
N LYS A 243 1.09 18.29 -0.44
CA LYS A 243 1.09 18.55 -1.90
C LYS A 243 0.08 19.64 -2.28
N ASN A 244 -1.15 19.57 -1.77
CA ASN A 244 -2.17 20.58 -2.05
C ASN A 244 -1.76 21.97 -1.54
N ARG A 245 -1.10 22.06 -0.38
CA ARG A 245 -0.59 23.34 0.14
C ARG A 245 0.57 23.89 -0.71
N GLN A 246 1.49 23.06 -1.17
CA GLN A 246 2.56 23.47 -2.07
C GLN A 246 2.01 23.95 -3.41
N MET A 247 1.05 23.24 -4.00
CA MET A 247 0.36 23.64 -5.24
C MET A 247 -0.38 24.96 -5.05
N MET A 248 -1.14 25.12 -3.95
CA MET A 248 -1.87 26.36 -3.65
C MET A 248 -0.92 27.54 -3.39
N THR A 249 0.24 27.31 -2.77
CA THR A 249 1.25 28.34 -2.54
C THR A 249 1.95 28.73 -3.85
N ALA A 250 2.28 27.76 -4.71
CA ALA A 250 2.85 27.98 -6.03
C ALA A 250 1.88 28.71 -6.96
N GLN A 251 0.60 28.33 -6.96
CA GLN A 251 -0.47 29.00 -7.72
C GLN A 251 -0.72 30.42 -7.20
N ARG A 252 -0.73 30.64 -5.88
CA ARG A 252 -0.82 31.98 -5.28
C ARG A 252 0.39 32.84 -5.66
N ALA A 253 1.61 32.31 -5.55
CA ALA A 253 2.83 33.01 -5.95
C ALA A 253 2.86 33.34 -7.45
N ALA A 254 2.39 32.44 -8.31
CA ALA A 254 2.23 32.69 -9.74
C ALA A 254 1.16 33.76 -10.03
N ARG A 255 0.05 33.76 -9.29
CA ARG A 255 -1.02 34.76 -9.40
C ARG A 255 -0.59 36.14 -8.89
N LEU A 256 0.26 36.19 -7.87
CA LEU A 256 0.89 37.39 -7.34
C LEU A 256 1.93 37.95 -8.31
N LYS A 257 2.77 37.11 -8.94
CA LYS A 257 3.70 37.52 -10.01
C LYS A 257 2.99 38.05 -11.26
N ARG A 258 1.76 37.60 -11.54
CA ARG A 258 0.92 38.10 -12.66
C ARG A 258 0.23 39.43 -12.36
N ARG A 259 0.12 39.85 -11.10
CA ARG A 259 -0.32 41.21 -10.74
C ARG A 259 0.92 42.11 -10.70
N ARG A 260 0.89 43.24 -11.43
CA ARG A 260 2.01 44.19 -11.55
C ARG A 260 2.64 44.53 -10.18
N PRO A 261 3.96 44.81 -10.11
CA PRO A 261 4.74 44.82 -8.87
C PRO A 261 4.60 46.06 -7.96
N GLU A 262 3.50 46.82 -8.03
CA GLU A 262 3.44 48.14 -7.35
C GLU A 262 2.59 48.21 -6.07
N GLN A 263 2.11 47.10 -5.49
CA GLN A 263 1.27 47.17 -4.28
C GLN A 263 1.58 46.17 -3.16
N LEU A 264 2.86 45.81 -2.94
CA LEU A 264 3.23 44.93 -1.83
C LEU A 264 4.45 45.42 -1.03
N THR A 265 4.38 46.65 -0.53
CA THR A 265 5.03 47.00 0.74
C THR A 265 3.92 47.29 1.74
N LEU A 266 3.98 46.65 2.92
CA LEU A 266 3.02 46.73 4.04
C LEU A 266 1.86 45.72 4.00
N LYS A 267 2.19 44.43 4.16
CA LYS A 267 1.42 43.44 4.97
C LYS A 267 2.14 42.08 5.02
N ALA A 268 3.44 42.10 5.27
CA ALA A 268 4.21 40.91 5.66
C ALA A 268 4.58 41.04 7.14
N ASN A 269 3.57 41.05 8.02
CA ASN A 269 3.76 40.80 9.45
C ASN A 269 2.38 40.66 10.11
N ARG A 270 1.92 39.41 10.24
CA ARG A 270 0.95 38.91 11.22
C ARG A 270 0.61 37.45 10.86
N VAL A 271 1.55 36.55 11.09
CA VAL A 271 1.22 35.14 11.41
C VAL A 271 2.04 34.82 12.64
N GLY A 272 1.35 34.65 13.77
CA GLY A 272 1.97 34.46 15.09
C GLY A 272 2.73 33.14 15.24
N PRO A 273 3.53 33.03 16.32
CA PRO A 273 4.47 31.93 16.54
C PRO A 273 3.75 30.71 17.11
N GLN A 274 3.40 29.74 16.27
CA GLN A 274 2.91 28.42 16.72
C GLN A 274 3.48 27.23 15.92
N TRP A 275 4.39 27.46 14.96
CA TRP A 275 4.73 26.46 13.94
C TRP A 275 6.22 26.33 13.58
N GLU A 276 7.12 26.87 14.41
CA GLU A 276 8.57 26.71 14.18
C GLU A 276 9.05 25.26 14.38
N GLY A 277 8.45 24.51 15.31
CA GLY A 277 8.78 23.08 15.52
C GLY A 277 8.43 22.16 14.34
N VAL A 278 7.37 22.48 13.58
CA VAL A 278 6.93 21.65 12.44
C VAL A 278 7.73 21.97 11.17
N ARG A 279 8.22 23.21 11.02
CA ARG A 279 9.14 23.56 9.92
C ARG A 279 10.48 22.82 10.02
N ALA A 280 11.00 22.64 11.23
CA ALA A 280 12.23 21.88 11.47
C ALA A 280 12.08 20.39 11.15
N LEU A 281 10.89 19.83 11.34
CA LEU A 281 10.58 18.43 11.02
C LEU A 281 10.44 18.16 9.50
N VAL A 282 10.03 19.16 8.71
CA VAL A 282 9.70 18.96 7.28
C VAL A 282 10.79 19.48 6.33
N ALA A 283 11.62 20.45 6.72
CA ALA A 283 12.67 21.01 5.85
C ALA A 283 13.69 19.98 5.28
N PRO A 284 14.08 18.91 6.00
CA PRO A 284 14.96 17.87 5.45
C PRO A 284 14.33 17.04 4.32
N LEU A 285 12.99 17.00 4.19
CA LEU A 285 12.30 16.29 3.10
C LEU A 285 12.57 16.90 1.73
N ASP A 286 12.51 18.24 1.63
CA ASP A 286 12.52 18.94 0.34
C ASP A 286 13.90 18.85 -0.35
N LEU A 287 14.99 18.87 0.44
CA LEU A 287 16.36 18.77 -0.07
C LEU A 287 16.75 17.31 -0.41
N PHE A 288 16.13 16.32 0.22
CA PHE A 288 16.44 14.91 0.01
C PHE A 288 15.62 14.30 -1.13
N LEU A 289 14.32 14.60 -1.23
CA LEU A 289 13.49 14.14 -2.36
C LEU A 289 13.99 14.69 -3.69
N SER A 290 14.48 15.93 -3.72
CA SER A 290 15.13 16.50 -4.91
C SER A 290 16.45 15.82 -5.26
N ARG A 291 17.22 15.34 -4.28
CA ARG A 291 18.46 14.56 -4.51
C ARG A 291 18.18 13.13 -4.96
N LEU A 292 17.19 12.45 -4.37
CA LEU A 292 16.83 11.07 -4.70
C LEU A 292 16.17 10.95 -6.08
N LEU A 293 15.26 11.88 -6.42
CA LEU A 293 14.69 11.98 -7.76
C LEU A 293 15.77 12.28 -8.80
N ASN A 294 16.73 13.15 -8.50
CA ASN A 294 17.87 13.39 -9.38
C ASN A 294 18.78 12.15 -9.50
N GLN A 295 19.01 11.39 -8.42
CA GLN A 295 19.86 10.20 -8.45
C GLN A 295 19.23 9.06 -9.26
N GLN A 296 17.94 8.80 -9.09
CA GLN A 296 17.20 7.80 -9.89
C GLN A 296 17.06 8.24 -11.35
N LEU A 297 16.83 9.53 -11.61
CA LEU A 297 16.81 10.07 -12.97
C LEU A 297 18.17 9.87 -13.65
N MET A 298 19.28 10.19 -12.97
CA MET A 298 20.64 10.03 -13.50
C MET A 298 21.01 8.56 -13.72
N GLN A 299 20.59 7.65 -12.84
CA GLN A 299 20.77 6.19 -13.05
C GLN A 299 19.96 5.68 -14.25
N SER A 300 18.73 6.16 -14.43
CA SER A 300 17.88 5.79 -15.57
C SER A 300 18.41 6.32 -16.91
N LEU A 301 19.01 7.52 -16.90
CA LEU A 301 19.62 8.15 -18.07
C LEU A 301 20.96 7.47 -18.42
N ALA A 302 21.76 7.09 -17.42
CA ALA A 302 22.98 6.32 -17.62
C ALA A 302 22.69 4.93 -18.23
N HIS A 303 21.64 4.25 -17.76
CA HIS A 303 21.26 2.93 -18.28
C HIS A 303 20.70 3.01 -19.71
N ARG A 304 19.98 4.10 -20.06
CA ARG A 304 19.53 4.37 -21.43
C ARG A 304 20.69 4.69 -22.37
N SER A 305 21.65 5.49 -21.92
CA SER A 305 22.88 5.81 -22.68
C SER A 305 23.70 4.56 -23.00
N GLN A 306 23.84 3.63 -22.05
CA GLN A 306 24.54 2.36 -22.27
C GLN A 306 23.80 1.44 -23.26
N HIS A 307 22.47 1.40 -23.24
CA HIS A 307 21.68 0.65 -24.23
C HIS A 307 21.69 1.28 -25.62
N GLN A 308 21.81 2.61 -25.72
CA GLN A 308 21.92 3.32 -27.00
C GLN A 308 23.29 3.08 -27.65
N ASN A 309 24.37 3.17 -26.87
CA ASN A 309 25.73 2.86 -27.34
C ASN A 309 25.92 1.38 -27.74
N ALA A 310 25.20 0.46 -27.10
CA ALA A 310 25.23 -0.96 -27.47
C ALA A 310 24.47 -1.29 -28.77
N ARG A 311 23.51 -0.45 -29.18
CA ARG A 311 22.78 -0.60 -30.46
C ARG A 311 23.52 -0.02 -31.66
N GLU A 312 24.39 0.98 -31.45
CA GLU A 312 25.21 1.58 -32.50
C GLU A 312 26.52 0.81 -32.78
N GLY A 313 26.87 -0.16 -31.93
CA GLY A 313 28.09 -0.98 -32.04
C GLY A 313 27.96 -2.31 -32.81
N VAL A 314 26.89 -2.54 -33.57
CA VAL A 314 26.75 -3.77 -34.37
C VAL A 314 27.56 -3.64 -35.67
N PRO A 315 28.59 -4.48 -35.93
CA PRO A 315 29.38 -4.37 -37.15
C PRO A 315 28.58 -4.81 -38.37
N HIS A 316 28.49 -3.93 -39.37
CA HIS A 316 27.99 -4.27 -40.70
C HIS A 316 28.93 -5.28 -41.37
N PHE A 317 28.47 -6.52 -41.53
CA PHE A 317 29.13 -7.49 -42.43
C PHE A 317 28.90 -7.07 -43.89
N SER A 318 29.94 -6.52 -44.52
CA SER A 318 29.95 -6.30 -45.97
C SER A 318 30.29 -7.60 -46.70
N CYS A 319 29.32 -8.14 -47.44
CA CYS A 319 29.56 -9.21 -48.42
C CYS A 319 30.30 -8.62 -49.62
N GLY A 320 31.61 -8.89 -49.73
CA GLY A 320 32.45 -8.47 -50.84
C GLY A 320 32.80 -9.65 -51.75
N SER A 321 32.18 -9.70 -52.92
CA SER A 321 32.59 -10.57 -54.02
C SER A 321 33.96 -10.13 -54.57
N ARG A 322 34.90 -11.06 -54.71
CA ARG A 322 36.02 -10.90 -55.65
C ARG A 322 36.28 -12.19 -56.41
N ALA A 323 36.11 -12.07 -57.72
CA ALA A 323 36.54 -13.00 -58.73
C ALA A 323 38.05 -12.86 -59.00
N SER A 324 38.63 -13.98 -59.46
CA SER A 324 39.67 -14.10 -60.49
C SER A 324 41.17 -13.99 -60.14
N ARG A 325 41.84 -15.14 -60.39
CA ARG A 325 43.19 -15.40 -60.96
C ARG A 325 44.41 -15.33 -60.04
N ALA A 326 45.01 -16.49 -59.75
CA ALA A 326 46.05 -17.09 -60.60
C ALA A 326 45.97 -18.62 -60.47
#